data_AF-A0A7S3YF85-F1
#
_entry.id   AF-A0A7S3YF85-F1
#
_cell.length_a   1.000
_cell.length_b   1.000
_cell.length_c   1.000
_cell.angle_alpha   90.00
_cell.angle_beta   90.00
_cell.angle_gamma   90.00
#
_symmetry.space_group_name_H-M   'P 1'
#
loop_
_entity.id
_entity.type
_entity.pdbx_description
1 polymer ?
#
loop_
_entity_poly.entity_id
_entity_poly.type
_entity_poly.pdbx_seq_one_letter_code
_entity_poly.pdbx_strand_id
1 'polypeptide(L)'
;DESDLRKGQKQAEGLGACTASEVEKKAPSSGSMSQHVSPAPPPPGLPPPPAASAEAKKKKKYTKAELERIKFSDLKALAKAMGLDTGLGATKDVIIDAILTGKLKQKVPKSSSSDGKRPWQFDTSLNKDPAVKRYYKMLKWARLPESQVYQVMLNHGCRQAAIDKVFGKGPPPVDETVSMPIATPDLTRNKTEEFKPSSHPSHPIDTKELGAVEWDGLLVAKKSDTGSSGVIFALLKKGVVVLKSGNTLAEEIFGAWIAQQIGVSVPAMRLCKAHNGERQAVSKALRRTVSTATKISISRILQRSNLGVMEYVNGPPLVELKACPNHDCLKQIGAILVLDVVMNNFDRMPFIWDNQGNAENILFSKQRMFALDNRV
;
A
#
# COMPACT_ATOMS: atom_id res chain seq x y z
N ASP A 1 -25.27 26.69 -49.42
CA ASP A 1 -26.25 26.28 -48.40
C ASP A 1 -25.71 26.49 -47.01
N GLU A 2 -25.76 27.75 -46.61
CA GLU A 2 -25.30 28.26 -45.32
C GLU A 2 -26.35 29.31 -44.90
N SER A 3 -27.43 28.84 -44.26
CA SER A 3 -28.40 29.69 -43.59
C SER A 3 -29.37 28.81 -42.80
N ASP A 4 -29.18 28.75 -41.48
CA ASP A 4 -30.27 28.83 -40.49
C ASP A 4 -29.76 28.38 -39.12
N LEU A 5 -29.54 29.36 -38.24
CA LEU A 5 -29.75 29.29 -36.78
C LEU A 5 -29.30 30.61 -36.14
N ARG A 6 -30.10 31.66 -36.34
CA ARG A 6 -30.15 32.84 -35.47
C ARG A 6 -31.60 33.27 -35.33
N LYS A 7 -32.14 33.16 -34.12
CA LYS A 7 -33.06 34.13 -33.47
C LYS A 7 -33.69 33.48 -32.23
N GLY A 8 -33.63 34.18 -31.09
CA GLY A 8 -34.42 33.82 -29.91
C GLY A 8 -33.86 34.27 -28.56
N GLN A 9 -33.48 35.54 -28.41
CA GLN A 9 -33.21 36.12 -27.09
C GLN A 9 -33.79 37.53 -27.04
N LYS A 10 -34.90 37.71 -26.31
CA LYS A 10 -35.32 38.99 -25.72
C LYS A 10 -36.29 38.77 -24.55
N GLN A 11 -35.91 39.38 -23.42
CA GLN A 11 -36.70 40.09 -22.42
C GLN A 11 -37.76 39.35 -21.58
N ALA A 12 -37.52 39.36 -20.26
CA ALA A 12 -38.53 39.67 -19.26
C ALA A 12 -37.85 40.21 -17.99
N GLU A 13 -37.87 41.53 -17.82
CA GLU A 13 -37.83 42.19 -16.51
C GLU A 13 -39.26 42.20 -15.96
N GLY A 14 -39.41 42.02 -14.64
CA GLY A 14 -40.72 42.09 -13.99
C GLY A 14 -40.63 41.90 -12.48
N LEU A 15 -40.56 43.02 -11.78
CA LEU A 15 -40.66 43.20 -10.33
C LEU A 15 -41.96 42.59 -9.76
N GLY A 16 -41.87 42.03 -8.55
CA GLY A 16 -43.03 41.62 -7.76
C GLY A 16 -42.64 41.29 -6.32
N ALA A 17 -42.78 42.28 -5.44
CA ALA A 17 -42.66 42.13 -3.99
C ALA A 17 -43.86 41.37 -3.41
N CYS A 18 -43.63 40.46 -2.46
CA CYS A 18 -44.65 39.97 -1.53
C CYS A 18 -44.03 39.61 -0.17
N THR A 19 -44.25 40.54 0.78
CA THR A 19 -44.61 40.38 2.20
C THR A 19 -44.27 39.11 2.97
N ALA A 20 -43.65 39.38 4.13
CA ALA A 20 -43.36 38.50 5.24
C ALA A 20 -44.58 37.80 5.86
N SER A 21 -44.35 36.62 6.44
CA SER A 21 -45.06 36.16 7.63
C SER A 21 -44.09 35.41 8.55
N GLU A 22 -44.07 35.89 9.79
CA GLU A 22 -43.29 35.39 10.93
C GLU A 22 -43.80 34.03 11.42
N VAL A 23 -42.88 33.15 11.80
CA VAL A 23 -43.13 32.17 12.87
C VAL A 23 -41.89 32.15 13.76
N GLU A 24 -42.00 32.86 14.88
CA GLU A 24 -41.09 32.85 16.03
C GLU A 24 -41.04 31.45 16.68
N LYS A 25 -39.84 30.92 16.88
CA LYS A 25 -39.56 29.95 17.96
C LYS A 25 -38.34 30.41 18.74
N LYS A 26 -38.61 30.91 19.96
CA LYS A 26 -37.65 31.30 21.00
C LYS A 26 -36.84 30.11 21.50
N ALA A 27 -35.53 30.32 21.66
CA ALA A 27 -34.64 29.59 22.57
C ALA A 27 -33.78 30.61 23.33
N PRO A 28 -33.36 30.33 24.58
CA PRO A 28 -32.86 31.36 25.49
C PRO A 28 -31.38 31.70 25.26
N SER A 29 -31.07 32.99 25.08
CA SER A 29 -29.70 33.51 25.05
C SER A 29 -29.24 33.91 26.46
N SER A 30 -28.19 33.25 26.94
CA SER A 30 -27.40 33.64 28.09
C SER A 30 -26.65 34.95 27.81
N GLY A 31 -26.87 35.97 28.64
CA GLY A 31 -26.19 37.26 28.56
C GLY A 31 -24.71 37.18 28.94
N SER A 32 -23.86 37.82 28.14
CA SER A 32 -22.48 38.14 28.48
C SER A 32 -22.27 39.64 28.22
N MET A 33 -22.06 40.38 29.30
CA MET A 33 -21.67 41.79 29.28
C MET A 33 -20.24 41.92 28.76
N SER A 34 -20.06 42.47 27.56
CA SER A 34 -18.74 42.95 27.11
C SER A 34 -18.57 44.40 27.52
N GLN A 35 -17.68 44.63 28.49
CA GLN A 35 -17.16 45.95 28.82
C GLN A 35 -16.13 46.36 27.77
N HIS A 36 -16.37 47.50 27.13
CA HIS A 36 -15.42 48.16 26.24
C HIS A 36 -14.26 48.72 27.08
N VAL A 37 -13.06 48.14 26.94
CA VAL A 37 -11.81 48.71 27.48
C VAL A 37 -11.00 49.23 26.29
N SER A 38 -10.68 50.52 26.33
CA SER A 38 -9.83 51.19 25.33
C SER A 38 -8.41 50.60 25.33
N PRO A 39 -7.76 50.47 24.16
CA PRO A 39 -6.41 49.93 24.08
C PRO A 39 -5.37 50.92 24.63
N ALA A 40 -4.45 50.39 25.44
CA ALA A 40 -3.31 51.13 25.98
C ALA A 40 -2.31 51.50 24.86
N PRO A 41 -1.57 52.62 24.99
CA PRO A 41 -0.55 53.00 24.03
C PRO A 41 0.62 52.01 24.00
N PRO A 42 1.28 51.82 22.85
CA PRO A 42 2.38 50.88 22.71
C PRO A 42 3.61 51.30 23.54
N PRO A 43 4.37 50.35 24.09
CA PRO A 43 5.58 50.64 24.83
C PRO A 43 6.70 51.21 23.93
N PRO A 44 7.62 52.02 24.48
CA PRO A 44 8.73 52.59 23.73
C PRO A 44 9.65 51.49 23.16
N GLY A 45 10.10 51.70 21.93
CA GLY A 45 10.88 50.75 21.14
C GLY A 45 12.21 50.37 21.80
N LEU A 46 12.53 49.08 21.75
CA LEU A 46 13.80 48.53 22.22
C LEU A 46 14.97 49.06 21.37
N PRO A 47 16.14 49.33 21.98
CA PRO A 47 17.32 49.72 21.25
C PRO A 47 17.79 48.59 20.30
N PRO A 48 18.38 48.93 19.15
CA PRO A 48 18.89 47.95 18.21
C PRO A 48 20.00 47.10 18.85
N PRO A 49 20.08 45.80 18.52
CA PRO A 49 21.11 44.93 19.06
C PRO A 49 22.51 45.39 18.62
N PRO A 50 23.54 45.22 19.48
CA PRO A 50 24.90 45.60 19.13
C PRO A 50 25.40 44.79 17.92
N ALA A 51 26.11 45.47 17.02
CA ALA A 51 26.69 44.88 15.83
C ALA A 51 27.56 43.66 16.21
N ALA A 52 27.23 42.49 15.67
CA ALA A 52 28.00 41.27 15.88
C ALA A 52 29.43 41.47 15.35
N SER A 53 30.41 41.41 16.25
CA SER A 53 31.82 41.42 15.89
C SER A 53 32.16 40.17 15.08
N ALA A 54 32.72 40.37 13.89
CA ALA A 54 33.19 39.30 13.03
C ALA A 54 34.49 38.71 13.60
N GLU A 55 34.40 37.90 14.65
CA GLU A 55 35.52 37.06 15.07
C GLU A 55 35.68 35.91 14.09
N ALA A 56 36.80 35.93 13.35
CA ALA A 56 37.20 34.86 12.46
C ALA A 56 37.44 33.57 13.25
N LYS A 57 36.42 32.70 13.32
CA LYS A 57 36.51 31.36 13.91
C LYS A 57 37.60 30.56 13.17
N LYS A 58 38.77 30.42 13.81
CA LYS A 58 39.82 29.50 13.35
C LYS A 58 39.20 28.10 13.19
N LYS A 59 39.17 27.59 11.97
CA LYS A 59 38.67 26.24 11.67
C LYS A 59 39.53 25.23 12.41
N LYS A 60 38.99 24.60 13.46
CA LYS A 60 39.64 23.51 14.18
C LYS A 60 39.89 22.37 13.19
N LYS A 61 41.16 21.96 13.03
CA LYS A 61 41.53 20.78 12.24
C LYS A 61 41.33 19.54 13.12
N TYR A 62 40.59 18.56 12.60
CA TYR A 62 40.38 17.26 13.25
C TYR A 62 41.34 16.23 12.65
N THR A 63 41.83 15.32 13.47
CA THR A 63 42.55 14.12 13.03
C THR A 63 41.58 12.93 12.88
N LYS A 64 41.96 11.93 12.08
CA LYS A 64 41.12 10.73 11.88
C LYS A 64 40.81 10.00 13.18
N ALA A 65 41.82 9.82 14.05
CA ALA A 65 41.68 9.14 15.33
C ALA A 65 40.72 9.88 16.30
N GLU A 66 40.69 11.22 16.26
CA GLU A 66 39.72 11.99 17.04
C GLU A 66 38.29 11.74 16.53
N LEU A 67 38.09 11.74 15.22
CA LEU A 67 36.78 11.51 14.61
C LEU A 67 36.28 10.08 14.83
N GLU A 68 37.16 9.08 14.81
CA GLU A 68 36.80 7.67 15.06
C GLU A 68 36.23 7.46 16.48
N ARG A 69 36.62 8.28 17.46
CA ARG A 69 36.11 8.22 18.85
C ARG A 69 34.75 8.89 19.04
N ILE A 70 34.29 9.69 18.08
CA ILE A 70 32.99 10.39 18.16
C ILE A 70 31.85 9.39 17.87
N LYS A 71 30.72 9.55 18.57
CA LYS A 71 29.49 8.79 18.31
C LYS A 71 28.96 9.11 16.91
N PHE A 72 28.34 8.14 16.26
CA PHE A 72 27.90 8.30 14.86
C PHE A 72 26.86 9.41 14.66
N SER A 73 25.97 9.63 15.63
CA SER A 73 25.00 10.75 15.63
C SER A 73 25.70 12.12 15.61
N ASP A 74 26.74 12.28 16.42
CA ASP A 74 27.44 13.55 16.60
C ASP A 74 28.35 13.84 15.40
N LEU A 75 28.87 12.79 14.77
CA LEU A 75 29.55 12.86 13.47
C LEU A 75 28.63 13.39 12.36
N LYS A 76 27.38 12.93 12.29
CA LYS A 76 26.38 13.47 11.34
C LYS A 76 26.08 14.95 11.61
N ALA A 77 25.91 15.33 12.88
CA ALA A 77 25.69 16.72 13.26
C ALA A 77 26.89 17.61 12.91
N LEU A 78 28.12 17.13 13.15
CA LEU A 78 29.35 17.83 12.80
C LEU A 78 29.49 18.01 11.27
N ALA A 79 29.23 16.97 10.48
CA ALA A 79 29.26 17.04 9.02
C ALA A 79 28.23 18.06 8.50
N LYS A 80 27.01 18.06 9.04
CA LYS A 80 25.97 19.03 8.69
C LYS A 80 26.37 20.47 9.03
N ALA A 81 26.99 20.69 10.20
CA ALA A 81 27.50 22.00 10.59
C ALA A 81 28.63 22.50 9.67
N MET A 82 29.33 21.59 8.99
CA MET A 82 30.34 21.90 7.98
C MET A 82 29.76 22.04 6.55
N GLY A 83 28.44 21.94 6.38
CA GLY A 83 27.78 22.03 5.08
C GLY A 83 27.90 20.77 4.22
N LEU A 84 28.22 19.62 4.83
CA LEU A 84 28.30 18.32 4.14
C LEU A 84 26.96 17.58 4.28
N ASP A 85 26.27 17.36 3.17
CA ASP A 85 25.08 16.50 3.14
C ASP A 85 25.51 15.04 2.96
N THR A 86 25.30 14.23 3.99
CA THR A 86 25.77 12.83 4.03
C THR A 86 24.68 11.83 3.61
N GLY A 87 23.43 12.26 3.43
CA GLY A 87 22.31 11.36 3.12
C GLY A 87 21.98 10.32 4.20
N LEU A 88 20.88 9.60 4.03
CA LEU A 88 20.39 8.62 5.01
C LEU A 88 21.27 7.34 5.10
N GLY A 89 22.05 7.03 4.06
CA GLY A 89 22.81 5.78 3.94
C GLY A 89 24.33 5.89 4.09
N ALA A 90 24.92 7.05 4.42
CA ALA A 90 26.37 7.13 4.58
C ALA A 90 26.87 6.35 5.79
N THR A 91 27.95 5.58 5.61
CA THR A 91 28.64 4.87 6.69
C THR A 91 29.55 5.82 7.48
N LYS A 92 29.97 5.42 8.69
CA LYS A 92 30.86 6.22 9.56
C LYS A 92 32.15 6.65 8.85
N ASP A 93 32.78 5.75 8.10
CA ASP A 93 34.03 6.04 7.38
C ASP A 93 33.85 7.07 6.26
N VAL A 94 32.71 7.04 5.56
CA VAL A 94 32.40 8.02 4.49
C VAL A 94 32.25 9.43 5.08
N ILE A 95 31.60 9.54 6.24
CA ILE A 95 31.43 10.82 6.95
C ILE A 95 32.79 11.33 7.45
N ILE A 96 33.64 10.45 8.00
CA ILE A 96 34.99 10.80 8.46
C ILE A 96 35.85 11.30 7.29
N ASP A 97 35.88 10.60 6.15
CA ASP A 97 36.64 11.03 4.96
C ASP A 97 36.12 12.38 4.44
N ALA A 98 34.80 12.60 4.45
CA ALA A 98 34.21 13.86 4.02
C ALA A 98 34.58 15.03 4.94
N ILE A 99 34.60 14.84 6.26
CA ILE A 99 35.02 15.87 7.22
C ILE A 99 36.50 16.22 7.06
N LEU A 100 37.36 15.21 6.90
CA LEU A 100 38.81 15.42 6.75
C LEU A 100 39.17 16.10 5.43
N THR A 101 38.47 15.75 4.34
CA THR A 101 38.75 16.29 3.00
C THR A 101 37.95 17.55 2.66
N GLY A 102 36.89 17.84 3.43
CA GLY A 102 35.92 18.90 3.12
C GLY A 102 35.08 18.63 1.87
N LYS A 103 35.06 17.41 1.35
CA LYS A 103 34.34 17.02 0.14
C LYS A 103 33.69 15.66 0.30
N LEU A 104 32.42 15.54 -0.04
CA LEU A 104 31.76 14.24 -0.14
C LEU A 104 32.23 13.57 -1.44
N LYS A 105 33.05 12.52 -1.36
CA LYS A 105 33.36 11.70 -2.54
C LYS A 105 32.11 10.90 -2.89
N GLN A 106 31.39 11.31 -3.93
CA GLN A 106 30.39 10.45 -4.57
C GLN A 106 31.10 9.24 -5.18
N LYS A 107 31.30 8.17 -4.39
CA LYS A 107 31.62 6.85 -4.95
C LYS A 107 30.32 6.28 -5.51
N VAL A 108 30.00 6.62 -6.75
CA VAL A 108 29.16 5.73 -7.57
C VAL A 108 30.04 4.50 -7.85
N PRO A 109 29.69 3.29 -7.38
CA PRO A 109 30.46 2.11 -7.75
C PRO A 109 30.28 1.91 -9.26
N LYS A 110 31.34 2.17 -10.03
CA LYS A 110 31.43 1.68 -11.41
C LYS A 110 31.51 0.16 -11.33
N SER A 111 30.41 -0.52 -11.63
CA SER A 111 30.38 -1.97 -11.81
C SER A 111 31.18 -2.32 -13.07
N SER A 112 32.48 -2.52 -12.91
CA SER A 112 33.30 -3.22 -13.89
C SER A 112 33.07 -4.73 -13.73
N SER A 113 32.10 -5.28 -14.45
CA SER A 113 32.10 -6.70 -14.80
C SER A 113 31.89 -6.84 -16.30
N SER A 114 32.99 -7.11 -16.99
CA SER A 114 33.07 -7.46 -18.41
C SER A 114 32.61 -8.88 -18.73
N ASP A 115 31.92 -9.57 -17.81
CA ASP A 115 31.37 -10.89 -18.07
C ASP A 115 29.87 -10.80 -18.31
N GLY A 116 29.47 -11.01 -19.57
CA GLY A 116 28.09 -11.00 -20.05
C GLY A 116 27.22 -12.16 -19.53
N LYS A 117 27.20 -12.38 -18.21
CA LYS A 117 26.27 -13.31 -17.55
C LYS A 117 25.18 -12.50 -16.86
N ARG A 118 23.95 -12.69 -17.33
CA ARG A 118 22.74 -12.06 -16.77
C ARG A 118 22.57 -12.53 -15.31
N PRO A 119 22.27 -11.64 -14.35
CA PRO A 119 22.22 -11.97 -12.92
C PRO A 119 21.00 -12.80 -12.46
N TRP A 120 20.22 -13.36 -13.39
CA TRP A 120 18.95 -14.07 -13.08
C TRP A 120 18.77 -15.38 -13.86
N GLN A 121 19.85 -16.12 -14.14
CA GLN A 121 19.66 -17.52 -14.51
C GLN A 121 19.45 -18.35 -13.25
N PHE A 122 18.22 -18.85 -13.07
CA PHE A 122 17.93 -19.90 -12.09
C PHE A 122 18.93 -21.04 -12.26
N ASP A 123 19.54 -21.44 -11.14
CA ASP A 123 20.50 -22.52 -11.12
C ASP A 123 19.81 -23.82 -11.56
N THR A 124 20.19 -24.31 -12.74
CA THR A 124 19.73 -25.59 -13.29
C THR A 124 20.30 -26.80 -12.52
N SER A 125 21.02 -26.58 -11.42
CA SER A 125 21.55 -27.62 -10.52
C SER A 125 20.51 -28.32 -9.64
N LEU A 126 19.21 -27.95 -9.72
CA LEU A 126 18.09 -28.72 -9.16
C LEU A 126 18.07 -30.20 -9.64
N ASN A 127 18.89 -30.54 -10.63
CA ASN A 127 19.11 -31.87 -11.17
C ASN A 127 19.96 -32.83 -10.31
N LYS A 128 20.49 -32.40 -9.15
CA LYS A 128 21.14 -33.32 -8.20
C LYS A 128 20.09 -33.83 -7.19
N ASP A 129 19.94 -35.14 -7.07
CA ASP A 129 19.01 -35.88 -6.18
C ASP A 129 18.77 -35.24 -4.78
N PRO A 130 19.78 -34.66 -4.09
CA PRO A 130 19.58 -34.02 -2.79
C PRO A 130 18.77 -32.72 -2.82
N ALA A 131 18.70 -32.01 -3.96
CA ALA A 131 17.95 -30.76 -4.10
C ALA A 131 16.45 -31.05 -4.23
N VAL A 132 16.08 -32.05 -5.03
CA VAL A 132 14.68 -32.48 -5.22
C VAL A 132 14.09 -33.04 -3.92
N LYS A 133 14.84 -33.84 -3.16
CA LYS A 133 14.41 -34.31 -1.83
C LYS A 133 14.23 -33.17 -0.82
N ARG A 134 15.10 -32.16 -0.85
CA ARG A 134 14.95 -30.97 -0.01
C ARG A 134 13.73 -30.15 -0.41
N TYR A 135 13.50 -30.01 -1.71
CA TYR A 135 12.33 -29.31 -2.25
C TYR A 135 11.02 -30.02 -1.89
N TYR A 136 10.96 -31.35 -2.02
CA TYR A 136 9.85 -32.16 -1.54
C TYR A 136 9.60 -32.00 -0.03
N LYS A 137 10.66 -32.07 0.80
CA LYS A 137 10.55 -31.86 2.25
C LYS A 137 9.98 -30.49 2.58
N MET A 138 10.41 -29.44 1.87
CA MET A 138 9.90 -28.09 2.03
C MET A 138 8.40 -28.00 1.70
N LEU A 139 7.98 -28.57 0.57
CA LEU A 139 6.57 -28.59 0.16
C LEU A 139 5.68 -29.43 1.10
N LYS A 140 6.20 -30.54 1.64
CA LYS A 140 5.50 -31.32 2.68
C LYS A 140 5.42 -30.60 4.01
N TRP A 141 6.40 -29.75 4.34
CA TRP A 141 6.36 -28.90 5.53
C TRP A 141 5.20 -27.88 5.47
N ALA A 142 4.83 -27.45 4.27
CA ALA A 142 3.65 -26.65 4.00
C ALA A 142 2.32 -27.43 4.07
N ARG A 143 2.34 -28.72 4.46
CA ARG A 143 1.18 -29.63 4.58
C ARG A 143 0.31 -29.75 3.32
N LEU A 144 0.90 -29.55 2.14
CA LEU A 144 0.19 -29.78 0.89
C LEU A 144 -0.14 -31.29 0.73
N PRO A 145 -1.34 -31.64 0.23
CA PRO A 145 -1.65 -32.99 -0.22
C PRO A 145 -0.60 -33.47 -1.23
N GLU A 146 -0.30 -34.78 -1.23
CA GLU A 146 0.76 -35.32 -2.10
C GLU A 146 0.51 -35.05 -3.58
N SER A 147 -0.75 -35.07 -4.01
CA SER A 147 -1.16 -34.72 -5.38
C SER A 147 -0.82 -33.26 -5.74
N GLN A 148 -0.96 -32.33 -4.79
CA GLN A 148 -0.58 -30.93 -5.00
C GLN A 148 0.93 -30.74 -5.01
N VAL A 149 1.67 -31.43 -4.12
CA VAL A 149 3.14 -31.39 -4.12
C VAL A 149 3.69 -31.93 -5.45
N TYR A 150 3.12 -33.03 -5.94
CA TYR A 150 3.48 -33.63 -7.24
C TYR A 150 3.30 -32.62 -8.39
N GLN A 151 2.15 -31.94 -8.46
CA GLN A 151 1.87 -30.95 -9.50
C GLN A 151 2.76 -29.71 -9.42
N VAL A 152 3.04 -29.21 -8.21
CA VAL A 152 3.95 -28.07 -8.01
C VAL A 152 5.36 -28.41 -8.49
N MET A 153 5.85 -29.62 -8.17
CA MET A 153 7.17 -30.07 -8.62
C MET A 153 7.26 -30.19 -10.15
N LEU A 154 6.22 -30.71 -10.81
CA LEU A 154 6.13 -30.75 -12.28
C LEU A 154 6.14 -29.35 -12.89
N ASN A 155 5.30 -28.46 -12.40
CA ASN A 155 5.18 -27.08 -12.91
C ASN A 155 6.46 -26.28 -12.74
N HIS A 156 7.26 -26.61 -11.73
CA HIS A 156 8.56 -25.97 -11.48
C HIS A 156 9.72 -26.66 -12.22
N GLY A 157 9.42 -27.55 -13.17
CA GLY A 157 10.39 -28.16 -14.08
C GLY A 157 11.21 -29.30 -13.47
N CYS A 158 10.75 -29.92 -12.37
CA CYS A 158 11.40 -31.13 -11.87
C CYS A 158 11.24 -32.27 -12.91
N ARG A 159 12.32 -32.99 -13.22
CA ARG A 159 12.27 -34.13 -14.14
C ARG A 159 11.41 -35.26 -13.55
N GLN A 160 10.58 -35.89 -14.40
CA GLN A 160 9.71 -37.00 -14.00
C GLN A 160 10.46 -38.10 -13.23
N ALA A 161 11.65 -38.52 -13.70
CA ALA A 161 12.46 -39.53 -13.02
C ALA A 161 12.90 -39.14 -11.59
N ALA A 162 13.00 -37.85 -11.27
CA ALA A 162 13.30 -37.36 -9.92
C ALA A 162 12.05 -37.27 -9.05
N ILE A 163 10.89 -36.96 -9.64
CA ILE A 163 9.59 -37.01 -8.98
C ILE A 163 9.22 -38.46 -8.65
N ASP A 164 9.46 -39.39 -9.57
CA ASP A 164 9.17 -40.82 -9.39
C ASP A 164 9.97 -41.44 -8.24
N LYS A 165 11.18 -40.92 -7.96
CA LYS A 165 11.98 -41.34 -6.80
C LYS A 165 11.37 -40.91 -5.45
N VAL A 166 10.48 -39.92 -5.46
CA VAL A 166 9.85 -39.36 -4.27
C VAL A 166 8.47 -39.96 -4.04
N PHE A 167 7.67 -40.08 -5.10
CA PHE A 167 6.27 -40.54 -5.02
C PHE A 167 6.05 -41.99 -5.47
N GLY A 168 7.07 -42.65 -6.01
CA GLY A 168 6.90 -43.88 -6.79
C GLY A 168 6.50 -43.56 -8.23
N LYS A 169 6.29 -44.60 -9.06
CA LYS A 169 5.89 -44.41 -10.46
C LYS A 169 4.44 -43.92 -10.52
N GLY A 170 4.25 -42.68 -10.97
CA GLY A 170 2.93 -42.08 -11.23
C GLY A 170 2.47 -41.08 -10.17
N PRO A 171 1.37 -40.34 -10.45
CA PRO A 171 0.82 -39.38 -9.51
C PRO A 171 0.19 -40.09 -8.30
N PRO A 172 0.29 -39.53 -7.09
CA PRO A 172 -0.41 -40.05 -5.92
C PRO A 172 -1.93 -39.91 -6.08
N PRO A 173 -2.74 -40.80 -5.45
CA PRO A 173 -4.20 -40.78 -5.57
C PRO A 173 -4.79 -39.44 -5.10
N VAL A 174 -5.83 -38.99 -5.79
CA VAL A 174 -6.55 -37.74 -5.46
C VAL A 174 -7.56 -38.04 -4.36
N ASP A 175 -7.51 -37.28 -3.27
CA ASP A 175 -8.43 -37.42 -2.15
C ASP A 175 -9.73 -36.64 -2.45
N GLU A 176 -10.84 -37.34 -2.65
CA GLU A 176 -12.10 -36.77 -3.19
C GLU A 176 -12.99 -36.08 -2.13
N THR A 177 -12.57 -35.98 -0.87
CA THR A 177 -13.48 -35.62 0.24
C THR A 177 -13.40 -34.15 0.70
N VAL A 178 -13.69 -33.15 -0.15
CA VAL A 178 -14.10 -31.82 0.33
C VAL A 178 -14.98 -31.09 -0.69
N SER A 179 -16.30 -31.05 -0.46
CA SER A 179 -17.21 -30.09 -1.13
C SER A 179 -18.26 -29.60 -0.13
N MET A 180 -18.45 -28.28 -0.03
CA MET A 180 -19.47 -27.64 0.81
C MET A 180 -20.29 -26.65 -0.04
N PRO A 181 -21.63 -26.59 0.12
CA PRO A 181 -22.48 -25.70 -0.66
C PRO A 181 -22.52 -24.27 -0.10
N ILE A 182 -22.60 -23.28 -1.00
CA ILE A 182 -22.67 -21.84 -0.72
C ILE A 182 -24.10 -21.36 -1.00
N ALA A 183 -24.70 -20.63 -0.05
CA ALA A 183 -26.02 -20.00 -0.21
C ALA A 183 -25.89 -18.57 -0.76
N THR A 184 -26.82 -18.18 -1.64
CA THR A 184 -26.93 -16.85 -2.27
C THR A 184 -27.85 -15.91 -1.49
N PRO A 185 -27.50 -14.63 -1.27
CA PRO A 185 -28.37 -13.66 -0.63
C PRO A 185 -29.18 -12.80 -1.62
N ASP A 186 -30.36 -12.40 -1.17
CA ASP A 186 -31.36 -11.57 -1.86
C ASP A 186 -31.01 -10.07 -1.83
N LEU A 187 -31.16 -9.37 -2.96
CA LEU A 187 -30.70 -8.00 -3.20
C LEU A 187 -31.86 -7.09 -3.64
N THR A 188 -32.70 -6.68 -2.69
CA THR A 188 -33.67 -5.59 -2.91
C THR A 188 -33.65 -4.59 -1.74
N ARG A 189 -32.90 -3.47 -1.83
CA ARG A 189 -33.13 -2.30 -0.95
C ARG A 189 -32.48 -0.96 -1.38
N ASN A 190 -33.01 0.11 -0.77
CA ASN A 190 -33.03 1.53 -1.17
C ASN A 190 -31.68 2.30 -1.16
N LYS A 191 -31.68 3.40 -1.92
CA LYS A 191 -30.53 4.11 -2.54
C LYS A 191 -29.81 5.17 -1.70
N THR A 192 -29.95 5.21 -0.38
CA THR A 192 -29.40 6.33 0.43
C THR A 192 -28.70 5.95 1.73
N GLU A 193 -28.53 4.66 2.05
CA GLU A 193 -27.71 4.30 3.20
C GLU A 193 -26.22 4.51 2.91
N GLU A 194 -25.54 5.12 3.88
CA GLU A 194 -24.11 5.35 3.85
C GLU A 194 -23.39 4.00 3.67
N PHE A 195 -22.77 3.79 2.51
CA PHE A 195 -22.02 2.56 2.23
C PHE A 195 -20.86 2.43 3.23
N LYS A 196 -21.06 1.62 4.25
CA LYS A 196 -20.00 1.09 5.11
C LYS A 196 -19.70 -0.31 4.58
N PRO A 197 -18.52 -0.56 3.97
CA PRO A 197 -18.15 -1.87 3.46
C PRO A 197 -18.36 -3.00 4.49
N SER A 198 -18.21 -2.68 5.78
CA SER A 198 -18.41 -3.60 6.90
C SER A 198 -19.87 -3.90 7.25
N SER A 199 -20.85 -3.09 6.82
CA SER A 199 -22.27 -3.29 7.17
C SER A 199 -23.11 -3.90 6.05
N HIS A 200 -22.60 -3.94 4.82
CA HIS A 200 -23.26 -4.68 3.75
C HIS A 200 -22.84 -6.15 3.78
N PRO A 201 -23.78 -7.11 3.62
CA PRO A 201 -23.48 -8.52 3.42
C PRO A 201 -22.91 -8.78 2.02
N SER A 202 -21.97 -7.95 1.59
CA SER A 202 -21.32 -8.09 0.30
C SER A 202 -20.16 -9.07 0.45
N HIS A 203 -20.27 -10.20 -0.23
CA HIS A 203 -19.21 -11.18 -0.29
C HIS A 203 -18.05 -10.66 -1.15
N PRO A 204 -16.79 -11.03 -0.83
CA PRO A 204 -15.68 -10.92 -1.76
C PRO A 204 -16.05 -11.56 -3.10
N ILE A 205 -15.62 -10.97 -4.21
CA ILE A 205 -15.67 -11.67 -5.50
C ILE A 205 -14.77 -12.91 -5.42
N ASP A 206 -15.20 -14.02 -6.01
CA ASP A 206 -14.37 -15.22 -6.13
C ASP A 206 -13.05 -14.84 -6.81
N THR A 207 -11.93 -15.24 -6.22
CA THR A 207 -10.59 -15.02 -6.76
C THR A 207 -10.47 -15.40 -8.24
N LYS A 208 -11.17 -16.46 -8.68
CA LYS A 208 -11.20 -16.90 -10.08
C LYS A 208 -11.92 -15.91 -11.00
N GLU A 209 -12.91 -15.20 -10.48
CA GLU A 209 -13.70 -14.20 -11.21
C GLU A 209 -13.01 -12.82 -11.24
N LEU A 210 -11.99 -12.59 -10.41
CA LEU A 210 -11.27 -11.31 -10.36
C LEU A 210 -10.73 -10.91 -11.75
N GLY A 211 -10.33 -11.87 -12.59
CA GLY A 211 -9.85 -11.65 -13.96
C GLY A 211 -10.91 -11.17 -14.96
N ALA A 212 -12.20 -11.36 -14.65
CA ALA A 212 -13.33 -11.11 -15.54
C ALA A 212 -14.37 -10.16 -14.91
N VAL A 213 -13.90 -9.15 -14.16
CA VAL A 213 -14.79 -8.17 -13.51
C VAL A 213 -15.56 -7.37 -14.56
N GLU A 214 -16.89 -7.47 -14.49
CA GLU A 214 -17.82 -6.71 -15.33
C GLU A 214 -18.06 -5.30 -14.74
N TRP A 215 -17.26 -4.32 -15.18
CA TRP A 215 -17.30 -2.95 -14.67
C TRP A 215 -18.64 -2.22 -14.89
N ASP A 216 -19.44 -2.66 -15.85
CA ASP A 216 -20.80 -2.14 -16.03
C ASP A 216 -21.74 -2.50 -14.88
N GLY A 217 -21.42 -3.55 -14.12
CA GLY A 217 -22.10 -3.94 -12.89
C GLY A 217 -21.70 -3.15 -11.65
N LEU A 218 -20.89 -2.08 -11.78
CA LEU A 218 -20.51 -1.24 -10.63
C LEU A 218 -21.73 -0.48 -10.09
N LEU A 219 -22.05 -0.73 -8.81
CA LEU A 219 -23.19 -0.13 -8.12
C LEU A 219 -22.76 1.10 -7.31
N VAL A 220 -21.72 0.93 -6.49
CA VAL A 220 -21.22 1.97 -5.58
C VAL A 220 -19.69 1.94 -5.58
N ALA A 221 -19.07 3.12 -5.48
CA ALA A 221 -17.64 3.22 -5.24
C ALA A 221 -17.37 4.27 -4.15
N LYS A 222 -16.57 3.89 -3.16
CA LYS A 222 -16.15 4.76 -2.06
C LYS A 222 -14.63 4.80 -1.99
N LYS A 223 -14.06 6.00 -2.06
CA LYS A 223 -12.64 6.20 -1.78
C LYS A 223 -12.41 5.96 -0.29
N SER A 224 -11.35 5.26 0.07
CA SER A 224 -10.93 5.14 1.47
C SER A 224 -10.62 6.52 2.04
N ASP A 225 -11.15 6.79 3.24
CA ASP A 225 -10.87 8.01 3.99
C ASP A 225 -9.49 7.95 4.68
N THR A 226 -8.96 6.74 4.86
CA THR A 226 -7.64 6.47 5.42
C THR A 226 -6.66 6.00 4.34
N GLY A 227 -5.37 6.32 4.55
CA GLY A 227 -4.26 5.92 3.68
C GLY A 227 -3.93 6.90 2.54
N SER A 228 -2.68 6.83 2.06
CA SER A 228 -2.12 7.72 1.03
C SER A 228 -2.28 7.19 -0.41
N SER A 229 -2.58 5.89 -0.55
CA SER A 229 -2.48 5.13 -1.81
C SER A 229 -3.72 5.21 -2.72
N GLY A 230 -4.65 6.13 -2.46
CA GLY A 230 -5.84 6.29 -3.30
C GLY A 230 -6.62 4.97 -3.46
N VAL A 231 -6.90 4.30 -2.35
CA VAL A 231 -7.68 3.07 -2.29
C VAL A 231 -9.15 3.39 -2.57
N ILE A 232 -9.81 2.61 -3.42
CA ILE A 232 -11.24 2.72 -3.70
C ILE A 232 -11.88 1.35 -3.49
N PHE A 233 -12.91 1.27 -2.64
CA PHE A 233 -13.77 0.11 -2.52
C PHE A 233 -14.88 0.20 -3.56
N ALA A 234 -14.99 -0.83 -4.41
CA ALA A 234 -15.94 -0.88 -5.51
C ALA A 234 -16.91 -2.05 -5.30
N LEU A 235 -18.17 -1.73 -5.02
CA LEU A 235 -19.26 -2.69 -4.92
C LEU A 235 -19.84 -2.95 -6.32
N LEU A 236 -19.69 -4.18 -6.80
CA LEU A 236 -20.21 -4.70 -8.05
C LEU A 236 -21.42 -5.61 -7.77
N LYS A 237 -22.21 -5.93 -8.80
CA LYS A 237 -23.32 -6.90 -8.69
C LYS A 237 -22.88 -8.27 -8.12
N LYS A 238 -21.65 -8.70 -8.44
CA LYS A 238 -21.09 -10.01 -8.03
C LYS A 238 -20.30 -9.97 -6.73
N GLY A 239 -20.06 -8.80 -6.13
CA GLY A 239 -19.29 -8.67 -4.88
C GLY A 239 -18.45 -7.40 -4.81
N VAL A 240 -17.48 -7.37 -3.90
CA VAL A 240 -16.59 -6.21 -3.70
C VAL A 240 -15.19 -6.48 -4.21
N VAL A 241 -14.59 -5.46 -4.83
CA VAL A 241 -13.17 -5.40 -5.14
C VAL A 241 -12.56 -4.12 -4.60
N VAL A 242 -11.23 -4.13 -4.47
CA VAL A 242 -10.44 -2.96 -4.10
C VAL A 242 -9.66 -2.50 -5.32
N LEU A 243 -9.75 -1.21 -5.64
CA LEU A 243 -8.89 -0.56 -6.61
C LEU A 243 -7.76 0.16 -5.87
N LYS A 244 -6.52 -0.12 -6.26
CA LYS A 244 -5.32 0.53 -5.72
C LYS A 244 -4.59 1.30 -6.81
N SER A 245 -4.06 2.47 -6.48
CA SER A 245 -3.23 3.25 -7.41
C SER A 245 -1.97 3.75 -6.71
N GLY A 246 -0.82 3.63 -7.36
CA GLY A 246 0.42 4.08 -6.73
C GLY A 246 1.62 3.83 -7.60
N ASN A 247 2.69 4.54 -7.28
CA ASN A 247 3.98 4.35 -7.93
C ASN A 247 4.65 3.04 -7.49
N THR A 248 4.29 2.54 -6.31
CA THR A 248 4.78 1.29 -5.70
C THR A 248 3.90 0.08 -6.04
N LEU A 249 2.92 0.20 -6.94
CA LEU A 249 2.00 -0.91 -7.23
C LEU A 249 2.75 -2.13 -7.83
N ALA A 250 3.82 -1.90 -8.58
CA ALA A 250 4.65 -2.98 -9.11
C ALA A 250 5.36 -3.76 -7.99
N GLU A 251 5.91 -3.04 -7.00
CA GLU A 251 6.49 -3.64 -5.78
C GLU A 251 5.44 -4.46 -5.05
N GLU A 252 4.24 -3.92 -4.86
CA GLU A 252 3.15 -4.62 -4.16
C GLU A 252 2.72 -5.91 -4.86
N ILE A 253 2.58 -5.90 -6.19
CA ILE A 253 2.25 -7.10 -6.98
C ILE A 253 3.38 -8.12 -6.90
N PHE A 254 4.64 -7.67 -6.99
CA PHE A 254 5.80 -8.55 -6.90
C PHE A 254 5.99 -9.16 -5.51
N GLY A 255 5.83 -8.35 -4.46
CA GLY A 255 5.86 -8.81 -3.07
C GLY A 255 4.72 -9.78 -2.75
N ALA A 256 3.52 -9.54 -3.30
CA ALA A 256 2.41 -10.48 -3.21
C ALA A 256 2.74 -11.82 -3.88
N TRP A 257 3.43 -11.81 -5.03
CA TRP A 257 3.90 -13.03 -5.68
C TRP A 257 4.93 -13.78 -4.82
N ILE A 258 5.92 -13.08 -4.23
CA ILE A 258 6.89 -13.69 -3.29
C ILE A 258 6.18 -14.30 -2.09
N ALA A 259 5.23 -13.58 -1.49
CA ALA A 259 4.44 -14.03 -0.34
C ALA A 259 3.74 -15.36 -0.62
N GLN A 260 3.13 -15.48 -1.80
CA GLN A 260 2.50 -16.73 -2.24
C GLN A 260 3.50 -17.88 -2.36
N GLN A 261 4.72 -17.64 -2.85
CA GLN A 261 5.75 -18.68 -2.99
C GLN A 261 6.20 -19.26 -1.64
N ILE A 262 6.13 -18.47 -0.56
CA ILE A 262 6.51 -18.92 0.78
C ILE A 262 5.29 -19.34 1.64
N GLY A 263 4.10 -19.42 1.04
CA GLY A 263 2.88 -19.86 1.72
C GLY A 263 2.22 -18.80 2.60
N VAL A 264 2.58 -17.52 2.45
CA VAL A 264 1.87 -16.40 3.09
C VAL A 264 0.64 -16.04 2.25
N SER A 265 -0.52 -15.94 2.91
CA SER A 265 -1.76 -15.54 2.24
C SER A 265 -1.73 -14.03 1.96
N VAL A 266 -2.11 -13.65 0.75
CA VAL A 266 -2.25 -12.27 0.29
C VAL A 266 -3.54 -12.17 -0.54
N PRO A 267 -4.19 -11.00 -0.60
CA PRO A 267 -5.30 -10.81 -1.51
C PRO A 267 -4.84 -11.06 -2.95
N ALA A 268 -5.67 -11.71 -3.76
CA ALA A 268 -5.37 -11.82 -5.17
C ALA A 268 -5.32 -10.42 -5.81
N MET A 269 -4.35 -10.18 -6.68
CA MET A 269 -4.12 -8.89 -7.31
C MET A 269 -3.82 -9.05 -8.79
N ARG A 270 -4.25 -8.08 -9.58
CA ARG A 270 -3.84 -7.94 -10.98
C ARG A 270 -3.73 -6.49 -11.39
N LEU A 271 -2.87 -6.24 -12.37
CA LEU A 271 -2.67 -4.92 -12.96
C LEU A 271 -3.71 -4.65 -14.06
N CYS A 272 -4.39 -3.51 -13.97
CA CYS A 272 -5.18 -2.92 -15.04
C CYS A 272 -4.27 -2.00 -15.88
N LYS A 273 -3.91 -2.45 -17.10
CA LYS A 273 -2.94 -1.78 -17.96
C LYS A 273 -3.47 -0.43 -18.45
N ALA A 274 -2.60 0.57 -18.60
CA ALA A 274 -3.03 1.91 -19.02
C ALA A 274 -3.77 1.96 -20.36
N HIS A 275 -3.38 1.12 -21.32
CA HIS A 275 -3.88 1.12 -22.69
C HIS A 275 -4.89 0.00 -22.97
N ASN A 276 -5.42 -0.68 -21.95
CA ASN A 276 -6.45 -1.68 -22.16
C ASN A 276 -7.87 -1.07 -22.13
N GLY A 277 -8.81 -1.70 -22.84
CA GLY A 277 -10.22 -1.28 -22.80
C GLY A 277 -10.82 -1.37 -21.39
N GLU A 278 -10.26 -2.25 -20.55
CA GLU A 278 -10.69 -2.40 -19.16
C GLU A 278 -10.52 -1.12 -18.33
N ARG A 279 -9.38 -0.43 -18.42
CA ARG A 279 -9.17 0.81 -17.66
C ARG A 279 -10.15 1.91 -18.06
N GLN A 280 -10.49 1.98 -19.35
CA GLN A 280 -11.53 2.88 -19.83
C GLN A 280 -12.89 2.50 -19.25
N ALA A 281 -13.21 1.20 -19.18
CA ALA A 281 -14.42 0.69 -18.55
C ALA A 281 -14.47 1.04 -17.05
N VAL A 282 -13.39 0.83 -16.29
CA VAL A 282 -13.27 1.22 -14.87
C VAL A 282 -13.50 2.73 -14.71
N SER A 283 -12.82 3.55 -15.51
CA SER A 283 -12.93 5.01 -15.45
C SER A 283 -14.36 5.49 -15.74
N LYS A 284 -14.99 4.95 -16.77
CA LYS A 284 -16.39 5.23 -17.14
C LYS A 284 -17.34 4.83 -16.01
N ALA A 285 -17.17 3.63 -15.46
CA ALA A 285 -17.98 3.11 -14.37
C ALA A 285 -17.86 3.99 -13.12
N LEU A 286 -16.64 4.32 -12.68
CA LEU A 286 -16.42 5.18 -11.51
C LEU A 286 -17.01 6.58 -11.69
N ARG A 287 -16.84 7.20 -12.86
CA ARG A 287 -17.40 8.55 -13.13
C ARG A 287 -18.93 8.57 -13.12
N ARG A 288 -19.58 7.44 -13.41
CA ARG A 288 -21.04 7.27 -13.35
C ARG A 288 -21.54 7.12 -11.92
N THR A 289 -20.81 6.42 -11.06
CA THR A 289 -21.32 6.01 -9.73
C THR A 289 -20.98 6.97 -8.60
N VAL A 290 -19.93 7.78 -8.74
CA VAL A 290 -19.46 8.66 -7.64
C VAL A 290 -19.99 10.09 -7.73
N SER A 291 -20.10 10.76 -6.57
CA SER A 291 -20.53 12.15 -6.48
C SER A 291 -19.58 13.12 -7.21
N THR A 292 -20.08 14.29 -7.61
CA THR A 292 -19.26 15.32 -8.30
C THR A 292 -18.02 15.72 -7.50
N ALA A 293 -18.12 15.87 -6.17
CA ALA A 293 -16.97 16.16 -5.32
C ALA A 293 -15.93 15.02 -5.35
N THR A 294 -16.40 13.78 -5.27
CA THR A 294 -15.53 12.59 -5.31
C THR A 294 -14.86 12.40 -6.69
N LYS A 295 -15.53 12.80 -7.79
CA LYS A 295 -15.01 12.67 -9.17
C LYS A 295 -13.64 13.34 -9.35
N ILE A 296 -13.40 14.48 -8.71
CA ILE A 296 -12.09 15.17 -8.80
C ILE A 296 -10.99 14.31 -8.20
N SER A 297 -11.22 13.77 -6.99
CA SER A 297 -10.24 12.91 -6.31
C SER A 297 -9.97 11.61 -7.06
N ILE A 298 -11.03 10.98 -7.60
CA ILE A 298 -10.94 9.76 -8.39
C ILE A 298 -10.26 10.03 -9.73
N SER A 299 -10.50 11.18 -10.36
CA SER A 299 -9.81 11.54 -11.60
C SER A 299 -8.30 11.61 -11.41
N ARG A 300 -7.81 12.12 -10.27
CA ARG A 300 -6.36 12.10 -9.95
C ARG A 300 -5.83 10.68 -9.76
N ILE A 301 -6.59 9.80 -9.12
CA ILE A 301 -6.26 8.37 -8.97
C ILE A 301 -6.15 7.70 -10.35
N LEU A 302 -7.14 7.95 -11.22
CA LEU A 302 -7.21 7.38 -12.56
C LEU A 302 -6.20 7.99 -13.55
N GLN A 303 -5.62 9.15 -13.26
CA GLN A 303 -4.55 9.76 -14.06
C GLN A 303 -3.19 9.08 -13.82
N ARG A 304 -3.00 8.37 -12.70
CA ARG A 304 -1.74 7.66 -12.40
C ARG A 304 -1.53 6.51 -13.38
N SER A 305 -0.31 6.23 -13.79
CA SER A 305 -0.01 5.22 -14.82
C SER A 305 -0.48 3.80 -14.47
N ASN A 306 -0.49 3.45 -13.18
CA ASN A 306 -0.77 2.09 -12.71
C ASN A 306 -2.03 2.03 -11.85
N LEU A 307 -2.95 1.11 -12.18
CA LEU A 307 -4.15 0.81 -11.42
C LEU A 307 -4.21 -0.70 -11.17
N GLY A 308 -4.37 -1.11 -9.93
CA GLY A 308 -4.49 -2.51 -9.52
C GLY A 308 -5.93 -2.82 -9.14
N VAL A 309 -6.37 -4.02 -9.52
CA VAL A 309 -7.63 -4.62 -9.05
C VAL A 309 -7.25 -5.72 -8.08
N MET A 310 -7.76 -5.63 -6.86
CA MET A 310 -7.42 -6.48 -5.74
C MET A 310 -8.68 -7.10 -5.15
N GLU A 311 -8.57 -8.35 -4.73
CA GLU A 311 -9.57 -9.05 -3.93
C GLU A 311 -9.90 -8.24 -2.66
N TYR A 312 -11.20 -8.13 -2.35
CA TYR A 312 -11.62 -7.57 -1.07
C TYR A 312 -11.55 -8.64 0.01
N VAL A 313 -10.70 -8.45 1.02
CA VAL A 313 -10.65 -9.32 2.19
C VAL A 313 -11.59 -8.78 3.26
N ASN A 314 -12.67 -9.52 3.54
CA ASN A 314 -13.60 -9.17 4.61
C ASN A 314 -13.06 -9.67 5.95
N GLY A 315 -12.40 -8.78 6.69
CA GLY A 315 -11.82 -9.09 7.99
C GLY A 315 -11.28 -7.85 8.69
N PRO A 316 -11.27 -7.81 10.03
CA PRO A 316 -10.65 -6.73 10.77
C PRO A 316 -9.12 -6.76 10.59
N PRO A 317 -8.43 -5.62 10.73
CA PRO A 317 -6.99 -5.57 10.85
C PRO A 317 -6.51 -6.25 12.13
N LEU A 318 -5.24 -6.69 12.14
CA LEU A 318 -4.63 -7.37 13.28
C LEU A 318 -4.69 -6.53 14.57
N VAL A 319 -4.57 -5.20 14.45
CA VAL A 319 -4.65 -4.26 15.59
C VAL A 319 -6.01 -4.28 16.30
N GLU A 320 -7.07 -4.67 15.61
CA GLU A 320 -8.42 -4.77 16.19
C GLU A 320 -8.70 -6.14 16.83
N LEU A 321 -7.80 -7.12 16.65
CA LEU A 321 -7.96 -8.43 17.28
C LEU A 321 -7.61 -8.35 18.78
N LYS A 322 -8.60 -8.67 19.62
CA LYS A 322 -8.40 -8.75 21.08
C LYS A 322 -7.48 -9.90 21.50
N ALA A 323 -7.47 -10.98 20.73
CA ALA A 323 -6.64 -12.15 20.97
C ALA A 323 -6.39 -12.90 19.66
N CYS A 324 -5.24 -13.58 19.59
CA CYS A 324 -4.96 -14.51 18.52
C CYS A 324 -5.86 -15.76 18.70
N PRO A 325 -6.73 -16.09 17.75
CA PRO A 325 -7.81 -17.05 18.02
C PRO A 325 -7.32 -18.51 18.11
N ASN A 326 -6.18 -18.84 17.51
CA ASN A 326 -5.60 -20.18 17.60
C ASN A 326 -4.09 -20.19 17.30
N HIS A 327 -3.47 -21.33 17.57
CA HIS A 327 -2.04 -21.56 17.33
C HIS A 327 -1.65 -21.44 15.84
N ASP A 328 -2.56 -21.74 14.92
CA ASP A 328 -2.28 -21.59 13.49
C ASP A 328 -2.21 -20.12 13.05
N CYS A 329 -2.93 -19.21 13.72
CA CYS A 329 -2.79 -17.78 13.51
C CYS A 329 -1.39 -17.28 13.93
N LEU A 330 -0.83 -17.79 15.02
CA LEU A 330 0.55 -17.47 15.43
C LEU A 330 1.58 -17.95 14.40
N LYS A 331 1.39 -19.14 13.82
CA LYS A 331 2.24 -19.62 12.73
C LYS A 331 2.16 -18.71 11.50
N GLN A 332 0.96 -18.26 11.14
CA GLN A 332 0.75 -17.35 10.02
C GLN A 332 1.42 -15.99 10.26
N ILE A 333 1.33 -15.45 11.48
CA ILE A 333 2.08 -14.24 11.88
C ILE A 333 3.59 -14.47 11.74
N GLY A 334 4.10 -15.62 12.20
CA GLY A 334 5.51 -15.99 12.04
C GLY A 334 5.94 -16.05 10.56
N ALA A 335 5.09 -16.60 9.68
CA ALA A 335 5.36 -16.63 8.24
C ALA A 335 5.38 -15.23 7.62
N ILE A 336 4.46 -14.34 8.02
CA ILE A 336 4.44 -12.93 7.60
C ILE A 336 5.71 -12.20 8.09
N LEU A 337 6.19 -12.49 9.31
CA LEU A 337 7.41 -11.88 9.83
C LEU A 337 8.65 -12.32 9.02
N VAL A 338 8.73 -13.60 8.64
CA VAL A 338 9.78 -14.08 7.74
C VAL A 338 9.70 -13.39 6.37
N LEU A 339 8.50 -13.23 5.82
CA LEU A 339 8.28 -12.47 4.58
C LEU A 339 8.85 -11.06 4.69
N ASP A 340 8.52 -10.36 5.78
CA ASP A 340 8.96 -8.99 5.99
C ASP A 340 10.49 -8.90 6.06
N VAL A 341 11.15 -9.84 6.75
CA VAL A 341 12.62 -9.86 6.82
C VAL A 341 13.23 -10.11 5.44
N VAL A 342 12.67 -11.03 4.65
CA VAL A 342 13.15 -11.37 3.31
C VAL A 342 12.98 -10.20 2.34
N MET A 343 11.84 -9.50 2.39
CA MET A 343 11.57 -8.35 1.52
C MET A 343 12.12 -7.03 2.08
N ASN A 344 12.73 -7.05 3.26
CA ASN A 344 13.08 -5.83 4.00
C ASN A 344 11.88 -4.87 4.18
N ASN A 345 10.67 -5.43 4.35
CA ASN A 345 9.45 -4.67 4.57
C ASN A 345 9.35 -4.22 6.02
N PHE A 346 9.90 -3.05 6.29
CA PHE A 346 9.94 -2.49 7.63
C PHE A 346 8.59 -1.91 8.09
N ASP A 347 7.61 -1.67 7.21
CA ASP A 347 6.40 -0.93 7.57
C ASP A 347 5.44 -1.76 8.45
N ARG A 348 5.40 -3.09 8.29
CA ARG A 348 4.31 -3.91 8.85
C ARG A 348 4.50 -4.26 10.33
N MET A 349 5.63 -4.82 10.71
CA MET A 349 5.90 -5.27 12.09
C MET A 349 7.25 -4.78 12.59
N PRO A 350 7.34 -4.26 13.83
CA PRO A 350 8.60 -3.87 14.42
C PRO A 350 9.32 -5.13 14.93
N PHE A 351 10.26 -5.65 14.15
CA PHE A 351 11.06 -6.82 14.55
C PHE A 351 12.55 -6.51 14.63
N ILE A 352 13.22 -6.39 13.48
CA ILE A 352 14.65 -6.02 13.41
C ILE A 352 14.86 -4.55 13.03
N TRP A 353 13.78 -3.82 12.78
CA TRP A 353 13.80 -2.41 12.42
C TRP A 353 13.33 -1.56 13.60
N ASP A 354 13.91 -0.37 13.72
CA ASP A 354 13.52 0.63 14.73
C ASP A 354 12.37 1.50 14.19
N ASN A 355 11.17 0.91 14.14
CA ASN A 355 9.94 1.60 13.79
C ASN A 355 8.78 1.12 14.69
N GLN A 356 7.59 1.69 14.51
CA GLN A 356 6.40 1.33 15.28
C GLN A 356 5.55 0.23 14.61
N GLY A 357 5.90 -0.18 13.40
CA GLY A 357 5.10 -1.03 12.53
C GLY A 357 3.77 -0.41 12.12
N ASN A 358 2.98 -1.22 11.41
CA ASN A 358 1.68 -0.89 10.87
C ASN A 358 0.86 -2.19 10.76
N ALA A 359 0.33 -2.62 11.90
CA ALA A 359 -0.47 -3.84 12.00
C ALA A 359 -1.80 -3.74 11.22
N GLU A 360 -2.20 -2.56 10.72
CA GLU A 360 -3.34 -2.43 9.81
C GLU A 360 -3.08 -3.10 8.45
N ASN A 361 -1.80 -3.31 8.09
CA ASN A 361 -1.41 -4.03 6.89
C ASN A 361 -1.46 -5.56 7.04
N ILE A 362 -2.12 -6.07 8.08
CA ILE A 362 -2.44 -7.49 8.25
C ILE A 362 -3.95 -7.60 8.52
N LEU A 363 -4.68 -8.30 7.66
CA LEU A 363 -6.12 -8.55 7.87
C LEU A 363 -6.35 -9.99 8.34
N PHE A 364 -7.37 -10.19 9.17
CA PHE A 364 -7.78 -11.51 9.63
C PHE A 364 -9.16 -11.88 9.11
N SER A 365 -9.26 -12.92 8.28
CA SER A 365 -10.54 -13.39 7.71
C SER A 365 -10.60 -14.91 7.69
N LYS A 366 -11.71 -15.50 8.14
CA LYS A 366 -11.96 -16.96 8.10
C LYS A 366 -10.76 -17.79 8.62
N GLN A 367 -10.19 -17.39 9.76
CA GLN A 367 -9.02 -18.03 10.39
C GLN A 367 -7.69 -17.93 9.60
N ARG A 368 -7.64 -17.06 8.59
CA ARG A 368 -6.45 -16.78 7.79
C ARG A 368 -5.99 -15.34 7.97
N MET A 369 -4.68 -15.13 8.01
CA MET A 369 -4.05 -13.81 8.03
C MET A 369 -3.61 -13.45 6.62
N PHE A 370 -3.97 -12.25 6.17
CA PHE A 370 -3.63 -11.72 4.86
C PHE A 370 -2.65 -10.56 5.00
N ALA A 371 -1.49 -10.68 4.37
CA ALA A 371 -0.49 -9.63 4.31
C ALA A 371 -0.85 -8.62 3.19
N LEU A 372 -1.02 -7.34 3.57
CA LEU A 372 -1.29 -6.22 2.66
C LEU A 372 -0.04 -5.36 2.45
N ASP A 373 -0.04 -4.57 1.37
CA ASP A 373 1.00 -3.57 1.09
C ASP A 373 2.42 -4.18 1.13
N ASN A 374 2.60 -5.28 0.39
CA ASN A 374 3.84 -6.05 0.33
C ASN A 374 4.93 -5.32 -0.48
N ARG A 375 5.48 -4.25 0.08
CA ARG A 375 6.58 -3.50 -0.57
C ARG A 375 7.92 -4.21 -0.37
N VAL A 376 8.81 -4.07 -1.35
CA VAL A 376 10.14 -4.69 -1.41
C VAL A 376 11.20 -3.58 -1.48
#